data_AF-A0A527DYL5-F1
#
_entry.id   AF-A0A527DYL5-F1
#
_cell.length_a   1.000
_cell.length_b   1.000
_cell.length_c   1.000
_cell.angle_alpha   90.00
_cell.angle_beta   90.00
_cell.angle_gamma   90.00
#
_symmetry.space_group_name_H-M   'P 1'
#
loop_
_entity.id
_entity.type
_entity.pdbx_description
1 polymer ?
#
loop_
_entity_poly.entity_id
_entity_poly.type
_entity_poly.pdbx_seq_one_letter_code
_entity_poly.pdbx_strand_id
1 'polypeptide(L)'
;KANKDNKGPQAPDVIDVGLSFGPTAKKDGLIQPYKVSTWDSIPDSAKDAEGYWTGDYYGVLSFQVNKDIVKEAPADWADLLKPEFANTVALAGDPRASNQAIQGVYAAGLSSGAAAGEAAGTAGLDFFKKLNAAGNFVPVIGKAATLAQGQTPILITWDYNALAGRDTLKGNPPVDVVVPKTGVVAGVYVQAISAYAPHPNAAKLWLEYLYSDEGQIGWLKGYCHPIRFNDLAKNGKVPADVLAKLPPAEAYASAVFPTLDEQGKSKETITKNWDAVVGANVK
;
A
#
# COMPACT_ATOMS: atom_id res chain seq x y z
N LYS A 1 8.60 -10.30 14.31
CA LYS A 1 8.48 -11.65 14.93
C LYS A 1 9.65 -12.56 14.59
N ALA A 2 9.91 -12.87 13.31
CA ALA A 2 11.01 -13.77 12.90
C ALA A 2 12.39 -13.33 13.40
N ASN A 3 12.66 -12.02 13.45
CA ASN A 3 13.95 -11.47 13.88
C ASN A 3 14.04 -11.08 15.36
N LYS A 4 13.07 -11.46 16.22
CA LYS A 4 13.05 -10.98 17.62
C LYS A 4 14.31 -11.35 18.42
N ASP A 5 14.88 -12.53 18.14
CA ASP A 5 16.08 -13.05 18.80
C ASP A 5 17.34 -12.83 17.96
N ASN A 6 17.21 -12.16 16.81
CA ASN A 6 18.33 -11.89 15.91
C ASN A 6 19.18 -10.75 16.50
N LYS A 7 20.48 -11.00 16.65
CA LYS A 7 21.46 -10.01 17.12
C LYS A 7 22.44 -9.59 16.02
N GLY A 8 22.25 -10.11 14.81
CA GLY A 8 23.05 -9.79 13.64
C GLY A 8 22.49 -8.61 12.86
N PRO A 9 23.09 -8.28 11.70
CA PRO A 9 22.72 -7.12 10.88
C PRO A 9 21.29 -7.18 10.29
N GLN A 10 20.60 -8.31 10.44
CA GLN A 10 19.21 -8.49 9.99
C GLN A 10 18.18 -8.13 11.08
N ALA A 11 18.61 -7.78 12.30
CA ALA A 11 17.74 -7.31 13.36
C ALA A 11 17.23 -5.90 13.01
N PRO A 12 15.92 -5.69 12.86
CA PRO A 12 15.38 -4.39 12.48
C PRO A 12 15.44 -3.40 13.67
N ASP A 13 15.89 -2.18 13.40
CA ASP A 13 15.80 -1.05 14.32
C ASP A 13 14.40 -0.42 14.31
N VAL A 14 13.86 -0.25 13.10
CA VAL A 14 12.53 0.28 12.83
C VAL A 14 11.77 -0.67 11.91
N ILE A 15 10.45 -0.59 11.97
CA ILE A 15 9.56 -1.28 11.03
C ILE A 15 8.70 -0.26 10.30
N ASP A 16 8.48 -0.53 9.02
CA ASP A 16 7.49 0.13 8.18
C ASP A 16 6.50 -0.94 7.71
N VAL A 17 5.26 -0.87 8.21
CA VAL A 17 4.25 -1.91 8.01
C VAL A 17 2.87 -1.31 7.81
N GLY A 18 1.96 -2.05 7.18
CA GLY A 18 0.56 -1.60 7.05
C GLY A 18 -0.10 -1.35 8.40
N LEU A 19 -1.04 -0.41 8.45
CA LEU A 19 -1.71 0.06 9.66
C LEU A 19 -2.18 -1.07 10.61
N SER A 20 -2.83 -2.11 10.08
CA SER A 20 -3.32 -3.26 10.89
C SER A 20 -2.21 -4.05 11.61
N PHE A 21 -0.95 -3.96 11.16
CA PHE A 21 0.17 -4.65 11.78
C PHE A 21 0.70 -3.90 13.03
N GLY A 22 0.48 -2.59 13.15
CA GLY A 22 0.90 -1.79 14.31
C GLY A 22 0.31 -2.30 15.64
N PRO A 23 -1.04 -2.36 15.77
CA PRO A 23 -1.67 -2.90 16.98
C PRO A 23 -1.29 -4.36 17.27
N THR A 24 -1.12 -5.18 16.24
CA THR A 24 -0.66 -6.57 16.40
C THR A 24 0.76 -6.62 16.97
N ALA A 25 1.67 -5.79 16.44
CA ALA A 25 3.04 -5.72 16.92
C ALA A 25 3.13 -5.21 18.37
N LYS A 26 2.27 -4.24 18.76
CA LYS A 26 2.14 -3.78 20.15
C LYS A 26 1.66 -4.91 21.06
N LYS A 27 0.57 -5.59 20.69
CA LYS A 27 0.01 -6.73 21.44
C LYS A 27 1.04 -7.86 21.64
N ASP A 28 1.85 -8.14 20.62
CA ASP A 28 2.89 -9.18 20.64
C ASP A 28 4.20 -8.72 21.32
N GLY A 29 4.28 -7.48 21.84
CA GLY A 29 5.46 -6.95 22.51
C GLY A 29 6.67 -6.74 21.60
N LEU A 30 6.44 -6.51 20.31
CA LEU A 30 7.50 -6.43 19.29
C LEU A 30 8.07 -5.03 19.08
N ILE A 31 7.41 -4.01 19.60
CA ILE A 31 7.72 -2.59 19.37
C ILE A 31 7.75 -1.83 20.69
N GLN A 32 8.52 -0.74 20.73
CA GLN A 32 8.66 0.15 21.90
C GLN A 32 8.10 1.54 21.59
N PRO A 33 7.56 2.26 22.59
CA PRO A 33 6.94 3.56 22.36
C PRO A 33 7.97 4.66 22.13
N TYR A 34 7.68 5.56 21.18
CA TYR A 34 8.40 6.81 20.98
C TYR A 34 7.48 7.84 20.33
N LYS A 35 7.29 8.98 21.00
CA LYS A 35 6.54 10.12 20.47
C LYS A 35 7.53 11.11 19.89
N VAL A 36 7.45 11.36 18.59
CA VAL A 36 8.29 12.34 17.88
C VAL A 36 7.98 13.76 18.34
N SER A 37 8.93 14.69 18.13
CA SER A 37 8.75 16.10 18.49
C SER A 37 7.53 16.78 17.82
N THR A 38 7.10 16.25 16.67
CA THR A 38 5.95 16.73 15.89
C THR A 38 4.64 15.99 16.19
N TRP A 39 4.56 15.24 17.30
CA TRP A 39 3.44 14.37 17.67
C TRP A 39 2.04 14.98 17.52
N ASP A 40 1.89 16.25 17.90
CA ASP A 40 0.60 16.94 17.92
C ASP A 40 0.10 17.32 16.52
N SER A 41 0.97 17.30 15.52
CA SER A 41 0.59 17.54 14.12
C SER A 41 0.08 16.29 13.40
N ILE A 42 0.23 15.11 14.02
CA ILE A 42 -0.19 13.82 13.45
C ILE A 42 -1.63 13.52 13.91
N PRO A 43 -2.58 13.18 13.02
CA PRO A 43 -3.96 12.88 13.40
C PRO A 43 -4.06 11.72 14.41
N ASP A 44 -4.93 11.87 15.42
CA ASP A 44 -5.14 10.83 16.44
C ASP A 44 -5.69 9.52 15.85
N SER A 45 -6.45 9.59 14.76
CA SER A 45 -6.93 8.42 14.02
C SER A 45 -5.82 7.62 13.33
N ALA A 46 -4.62 8.18 13.24
CA ALA A 46 -3.48 7.60 12.53
C ALA A 46 -2.28 7.31 13.46
N LYS A 47 -2.46 7.29 14.79
CA LYS A 47 -1.38 6.97 15.73
C LYS A 47 -1.89 6.23 16.96
N ASP A 48 -1.00 5.46 17.59
CA ASP A 48 -1.27 4.90 18.92
C ASP A 48 -1.12 5.97 20.00
N ALA A 49 -2.08 6.08 20.91
CA ALA A 49 -2.06 7.11 21.98
C ALA A 49 -0.82 7.02 22.89
N GLU A 50 -0.26 5.82 23.04
CA GLU A 50 0.95 5.55 23.84
C GLU A 50 2.25 5.70 23.04
N GLY A 51 2.17 5.89 21.71
CA GLY A 51 3.33 6.11 20.85
C GLY A 51 4.03 4.83 20.37
N TYR A 52 3.39 3.65 20.44
CA TYR A 52 4.01 2.41 19.94
C TYR A 52 4.14 2.39 18.43
N TRP A 53 3.17 2.96 17.71
CA TRP A 53 3.19 3.07 16.26
C TRP A 53 2.55 4.39 15.82
N THR A 54 2.99 4.88 14.67
CA THR A 54 2.57 6.17 14.11
C THR A 54 2.42 6.01 12.61
N GLY A 55 1.29 6.43 12.03
CA GLY A 55 1.11 6.51 10.59
C GLY A 55 2.05 7.54 10.01
N ASP A 56 2.71 7.23 8.90
CA ASP A 56 3.79 8.04 8.30
C ASP A 56 3.37 8.63 6.96
N TYR A 57 2.76 7.79 6.14
CA TYR A 57 2.20 8.16 4.85
C TYR A 57 1.10 7.18 4.45
N TYR A 58 0.36 7.52 3.40
CA TYR A 58 -0.52 6.59 2.71
C TYR A 58 -0.36 6.68 1.19
N GLY A 59 -0.83 5.64 0.52
CA GLY A 59 -1.06 5.61 -0.93
C GLY A 59 -2.49 5.18 -1.22
N VAL A 60 -2.90 5.32 -2.47
CA VAL A 60 -4.18 4.80 -2.97
C VAL A 60 -3.93 3.72 -4.00
N LEU A 61 -4.70 2.63 -3.95
CA LEU A 61 -4.51 1.54 -4.91
C LEU A 61 -4.80 2.01 -6.32
N SER A 62 -3.94 1.57 -7.23
CA SER A 62 -3.97 1.93 -8.64
C SER A 62 -3.58 0.74 -9.52
N PHE A 63 -3.82 0.88 -10.81
CA PHE A 63 -3.28 0.02 -11.85
C PHE A 63 -2.10 0.72 -12.52
N GLN A 64 -0.92 0.12 -12.43
CA GLN A 64 0.23 0.50 -13.25
C GLN A 64 0.19 -0.33 -14.54
N VAL A 65 0.12 0.33 -15.70
CA VAL A 65 -0.20 -0.31 -16.98
C VAL A 65 0.90 -0.06 -18.00
N ASN A 66 1.49 -1.13 -18.55
CA ASN A 66 2.44 -1.07 -19.65
C ASN A 66 1.69 -0.85 -20.99
N LYS A 67 1.86 0.35 -21.59
CA LYS A 67 1.15 0.75 -22.80
C LYS A 67 1.68 0.13 -24.10
N ASP A 68 2.86 -0.48 -24.06
CA ASP A 68 3.36 -1.23 -25.22
C ASP A 68 2.53 -2.50 -25.44
N ILE A 69 1.97 -3.06 -24.36
CA ILE A 69 1.17 -4.30 -24.38
C ILE A 69 -0.31 -3.99 -24.27
N VAL A 70 -0.71 -3.15 -23.32
CA VAL A 70 -2.11 -2.81 -23.05
C VAL A 70 -2.43 -1.47 -23.69
N LYS A 71 -3.14 -1.49 -24.82
CA LYS A 71 -3.44 -0.27 -25.60
C LYS A 71 -4.54 0.58 -24.98
N GLU A 72 -5.53 -0.06 -24.38
CA GLU A 72 -6.59 0.59 -23.62
C GLU A 72 -6.48 0.16 -22.17
N ALA A 73 -6.11 1.11 -21.30
CA ALA A 73 -5.99 0.83 -19.88
C ALA A 73 -7.36 0.53 -19.25
N PRO A 74 -7.45 -0.45 -18.33
CA PRO A 74 -8.69 -0.68 -17.59
C PRO A 74 -9.06 0.56 -16.78
N ALA A 75 -10.33 0.95 -16.81
CA ALA A 75 -10.83 2.08 -16.04
C ALA A 75 -11.28 1.67 -14.63
N ASP A 76 -11.64 0.40 -14.44
CA ASP A 76 -12.10 -0.12 -13.16
C ASP A 76 -11.86 -1.62 -13.00
N TRP A 77 -12.09 -2.15 -11.80
CA TRP A 77 -11.88 -3.56 -11.46
C TRP A 77 -12.62 -4.53 -12.38
N ALA A 78 -13.85 -4.21 -12.77
CA ALA A 78 -14.64 -5.06 -13.66
C ALA A 78 -14.00 -5.24 -15.05
N ASP A 79 -13.25 -4.24 -15.53
CA ASP A 79 -12.55 -4.33 -16.81
C ASP A 79 -11.48 -5.43 -16.80
N LEU A 80 -10.81 -5.65 -15.66
CA LEU A 80 -9.76 -6.65 -15.53
C LEU A 80 -10.23 -8.08 -15.81
N LEU A 81 -11.54 -8.35 -15.78
CA LEU A 81 -12.13 -9.65 -16.11
C LEU A 81 -12.39 -9.86 -17.60
N LYS A 82 -12.24 -8.82 -18.43
CA LYS A 82 -12.53 -8.93 -19.87
C LYS A 82 -11.45 -9.78 -20.59
N PRO A 83 -11.82 -10.52 -21.65
CA PRO A 83 -10.90 -11.45 -22.31
C PRO A 83 -9.64 -10.81 -22.91
N GLU A 84 -9.68 -9.52 -23.27
CA GLU A 84 -8.53 -8.78 -23.79
C GLU A 84 -7.38 -8.62 -22.77
N PHE A 85 -7.64 -8.86 -21.48
CA PHE A 85 -6.65 -8.78 -20.41
C PHE A 85 -6.07 -10.15 -20.01
N ALA A 86 -6.20 -11.18 -20.86
CA ALA A 86 -5.60 -12.48 -20.65
C ALA A 86 -4.08 -12.38 -20.38
N ASN A 87 -3.62 -13.03 -19.30
CA ASN A 87 -2.23 -13.04 -18.83
C ASN A 87 -1.63 -11.65 -18.57
N THR A 88 -2.42 -10.68 -18.11
CA THR A 88 -1.91 -9.31 -17.89
C THR A 88 -1.86 -8.87 -16.41
N VAL A 89 -2.72 -9.38 -15.54
CA VAL A 89 -3.00 -8.77 -14.23
C VAL A 89 -2.22 -9.43 -13.10
N ALA A 90 -1.41 -8.68 -12.38
CA ALA A 90 -0.62 -9.18 -11.25
C ALA A 90 -0.82 -8.35 -9.96
N LEU A 91 -0.53 -8.98 -8.83
CA LEU A 91 -0.41 -8.31 -7.52
C LEU A 91 1.05 -7.97 -7.23
N ALA A 92 1.30 -6.79 -6.65
CA ALA A 92 2.61 -6.46 -6.09
C ALA A 92 2.76 -7.00 -4.66
N GLY A 93 2.81 -8.33 -4.56
CA GLY A 93 3.06 -9.09 -3.32
C GLY A 93 2.15 -10.31 -3.16
N ASP A 94 2.49 -11.17 -2.21
CA ASP A 94 1.66 -12.32 -1.84
C ASP A 94 0.53 -11.85 -0.90
N PRO A 95 -0.77 -12.03 -1.25
CA PRO A 95 -1.90 -11.63 -0.40
C PRO A 95 -2.02 -12.41 0.91
N ARG A 96 -1.17 -13.42 1.15
CA ARG A 96 -1.06 -14.11 2.45
C ARG A 96 -0.17 -13.35 3.45
N ALA A 97 0.64 -12.41 2.98
CA ALA A 97 1.64 -11.73 3.83
C ALA A 97 1.80 -10.23 3.56
N SER A 98 1.64 -9.77 2.32
CA SER A 98 1.85 -8.39 1.89
C SER A 98 0.61 -7.53 2.17
N ASN A 99 0.79 -6.44 2.90
CA ASN A 99 -0.28 -5.47 3.14
C ASN A 99 -0.88 -4.92 1.84
N GLN A 100 -0.04 -4.54 0.88
CA GLN A 100 -0.50 -4.01 -0.41
C GLN A 100 -1.34 -5.03 -1.17
N ALA A 101 -0.92 -6.31 -1.18
CA ALA A 101 -1.67 -7.35 -1.86
C ALA A 101 -3.01 -7.66 -1.16
N ILE A 102 -3.03 -7.70 0.18
CA ILE A 102 -4.26 -7.84 0.97
C ILE A 102 -5.22 -6.68 0.65
N GLN A 103 -4.73 -5.44 0.65
CA GLN A 103 -5.56 -4.28 0.29
C GLN A 103 -6.03 -4.35 -1.16
N GLY A 104 -5.22 -4.89 -2.08
CA GLY A 104 -5.60 -5.15 -3.47
C GLY A 104 -6.81 -6.07 -3.59
N VAL A 105 -6.81 -7.17 -2.84
CA VAL A 105 -7.94 -8.09 -2.77
C VAL A 105 -9.16 -7.43 -2.13
N TYR A 106 -8.97 -6.72 -1.02
CA TYR A 106 -10.04 -5.99 -0.34
C TYR A 106 -10.71 -4.92 -1.23
N ALA A 107 -9.91 -4.14 -1.97
CA ALA A 107 -10.39 -3.12 -2.90
C ALA A 107 -11.21 -3.71 -4.05
N ALA A 108 -10.79 -4.86 -4.59
CA ALA A 108 -11.56 -5.63 -5.56
C ALA A 108 -12.92 -6.11 -5.01
N GLY A 109 -12.98 -6.38 -3.71
CA GLY A 109 -14.24 -6.71 -3.05
C GLY A 109 -15.15 -5.50 -2.92
N LEU A 110 -14.63 -4.37 -2.45
CA LEU A 110 -15.38 -3.12 -2.33
C LEU A 110 -15.91 -2.62 -3.68
N SER A 111 -15.17 -2.79 -4.77
CA SER A 111 -15.62 -2.39 -6.10
C SER A 111 -16.87 -3.13 -6.58
N SER A 112 -17.16 -4.30 -6.02
CA SER A 112 -18.41 -5.03 -6.27
C SER A 112 -19.63 -4.50 -5.49
N GLY A 113 -19.45 -3.49 -4.63
CA GLY A 113 -20.48 -2.96 -3.74
C GLY A 113 -20.63 -3.73 -2.42
N ALA A 114 -19.68 -4.61 -2.09
CA ALA A 114 -19.67 -5.32 -0.81
C ALA A 114 -19.49 -4.36 0.38
N ALA A 115 -20.05 -4.73 1.53
CA ALA A 115 -19.76 -4.04 2.78
C ALA A 115 -18.27 -4.20 3.15
N ALA A 116 -17.73 -3.25 3.92
CA ALA A 116 -16.35 -3.28 4.40
C ALA A 116 -16.06 -4.47 5.35
N GLY A 117 -14.79 -4.66 5.71
CA GLY A 117 -14.34 -5.76 6.55
C GLY A 117 -14.37 -7.12 5.85
N GLU A 118 -14.92 -8.11 6.53
CA GLU A 118 -14.98 -9.51 6.06
C GLU A 118 -15.70 -9.66 4.72
N ALA A 119 -16.82 -8.94 4.51
CA ALA A 119 -17.62 -9.07 3.29
C ALA A 119 -16.83 -8.63 2.05
N ALA A 120 -16.09 -7.52 2.13
CA ALA A 120 -15.16 -7.10 1.08
C ALA A 120 -13.98 -8.08 0.92
N GLY A 121 -13.47 -8.65 2.01
CA GLY A 121 -12.47 -9.72 1.93
C GLY A 121 -12.96 -10.93 1.11
N THR A 122 -14.17 -11.41 1.41
CA THR A 122 -14.81 -12.53 0.70
C THR A 122 -15.09 -12.19 -0.76
N ALA A 123 -15.71 -11.03 -1.03
CA ALA A 123 -15.99 -10.60 -2.40
C ALA A 123 -14.71 -10.41 -3.23
N GLY A 124 -13.64 -9.94 -2.60
CA GLY A 124 -12.32 -9.81 -3.22
C GLY A 124 -11.72 -11.15 -3.61
N LEU A 125 -11.80 -12.16 -2.73
CA LEU A 125 -11.38 -13.52 -3.05
C LEU A 125 -12.18 -14.09 -4.24
N ASP A 126 -13.48 -13.87 -4.27
CA ASP A 126 -14.33 -14.28 -5.39
C ASP A 126 -13.97 -13.57 -6.70
N PHE A 127 -13.60 -12.29 -6.64
CA PHE A 127 -13.09 -11.55 -7.79
C PHE A 127 -11.80 -12.18 -8.32
N PHE A 128 -10.81 -12.44 -7.46
CA PHE A 128 -9.54 -13.03 -7.88
C PHE A 128 -9.70 -14.48 -8.36
N LYS A 129 -10.66 -15.24 -7.82
CA LYS A 129 -11.05 -16.54 -8.35
C LYS A 129 -11.55 -16.42 -9.79
N LYS A 130 -12.44 -15.46 -10.09
CA LYS A 130 -12.93 -15.21 -11.46
C LYS A 130 -11.80 -14.76 -12.39
N LEU A 131 -10.93 -13.86 -11.91
CA LEU A 131 -9.79 -13.36 -12.65
C LEU A 131 -8.81 -14.49 -13.02
N ASN A 132 -8.56 -15.41 -12.09
CA ASN A 132 -7.75 -16.60 -12.31
C ASN A 132 -8.42 -17.57 -13.29
N ALA A 133 -9.73 -17.84 -13.13
CA ALA A 133 -10.46 -18.73 -14.03
C ALA A 133 -10.59 -18.19 -15.46
N ALA A 134 -10.63 -16.87 -15.64
CA ALA A 134 -10.59 -16.20 -16.94
C ALA A 134 -9.22 -16.29 -17.63
N GLY A 135 -8.16 -16.70 -16.92
CA GLY A 135 -6.79 -16.69 -17.43
C GLY A 135 -6.14 -15.32 -17.46
N ASN A 136 -6.72 -14.32 -16.76
CA ASN A 136 -6.22 -12.95 -16.75
C ASN A 136 -5.17 -12.73 -15.65
N PHE A 137 -5.23 -13.51 -14.57
CA PHE A 137 -4.33 -13.39 -13.43
C PHE A 137 -2.95 -14.02 -13.70
N VAL A 138 -1.90 -13.25 -13.44
CA VAL A 138 -0.50 -13.67 -13.47
C VAL A 138 -0.03 -13.84 -12.02
N PRO A 139 0.12 -15.08 -11.50
CA PRO A 139 0.49 -15.34 -10.12
C PRO A 139 2.00 -15.17 -9.88
N VAL A 140 2.53 -14.02 -10.32
CA VAL A 140 3.91 -13.59 -10.07
C VAL A 140 3.88 -12.29 -9.29
N ILE A 141 4.79 -12.13 -8.33
CA ILE A 141 4.94 -10.86 -7.60
C ILE A 141 5.43 -9.78 -8.58
N GLY A 142 4.54 -8.89 -8.97
CA GLY A 142 4.83 -7.82 -9.91
C GLY A 142 5.65 -6.68 -9.28
N LYS A 143 6.51 -6.09 -10.11
CA LYS A 143 7.39 -4.95 -9.80
C LYS A 143 7.55 -4.10 -11.07
N ALA A 144 8.08 -2.89 -10.94
CA ALA A 144 8.37 -2.04 -12.12
C ALA A 144 9.22 -2.76 -13.19
N ALA A 145 10.17 -3.61 -12.77
CA ALA A 145 11.00 -4.39 -13.69
C ALA A 145 10.21 -5.47 -14.47
N THR A 146 9.32 -6.23 -13.81
CA THR A 146 8.51 -7.27 -14.47
C THR A 146 7.45 -6.63 -15.37
N LEU A 147 6.94 -5.45 -14.99
CA LEU A 147 6.06 -4.65 -15.83
C LEU A 147 6.78 -4.18 -17.10
N ALA A 148 8.01 -3.68 -16.98
CA ALA A 148 8.83 -3.24 -18.11
C ALA A 148 9.17 -4.37 -19.07
N GLN A 149 9.43 -5.57 -18.54
CA GLN A 149 9.70 -6.78 -19.32
C GLN A 149 8.43 -7.38 -19.95
N GLY A 150 7.24 -6.85 -19.64
CA GLY A 150 5.97 -7.35 -20.13
C GLY A 150 5.45 -8.61 -19.44
N GLN A 151 6.10 -9.05 -18.36
CA GLN A 151 5.69 -10.22 -17.58
C GLN A 151 4.45 -9.93 -16.73
N THR A 152 4.31 -8.69 -16.24
CA THR A 152 3.14 -8.23 -15.48
C THR A 152 2.61 -6.92 -16.07
N PRO A 153 1.96 -6.95 -17.25
CA PRO A 153 1.54 -5.75 -17.98
C PRO A 153 0.59 -4.82 -17.21
N ILE A 154 -0.23 -5.36 -16.30
CA ILE A 154 -1.09 -4.62 -15.39
C ILE A 154 -0.71 -5.02 -13.97
N LEU A 155 -0.24 -4.07 -13.18
CA LEU A 155 0.15 -4.29 -11.80
C LEU A 155 -0.76 -3.52 -10.85
N ILE A 156 -1.42 -4.25 -9.96
CA ILE A 156 -2.19 -3.65 -8.85
C ILE A 156 -1.19 -3.28 -7.75
N THR A 157 -1.01 -1.98 -7.52
CA THR A 157 0.01 -1.43 -6.61
C THR A 157 -0.43 -0.06 -6.09
N TRP A 158 0.17 0.41 -5.00
CA TRP A 158 -0.01 1.80 -4.57
C TRP A 158 0.39 2.78 -5.68
N ASP A 159 -0.36 3.84 -5.83
CA ASP A 159 -0.14 4.92 -6.79
C ASP A 159 1.26 5.52 -6.70
N TYR A 160 1.79 5.75 -5.48
CA TYR A 160 3.14 6.27 -5.33
C TYR A 160 4.21 5.33 -5.91
N ASN A 161 4.03 4.01 -5.75
CA ASN A 161 4.89 3.00 -6.35
C ASN A 161 4.74 2.98 -7.89
N ALA A 162 3.51 3.14 -8.39
CA ALA A 162 3.23 3.18 -9.83
C ALA A 162 3.87 4.42 -10.49
N LEU A 163 3.75 5.58 -9.85
CA LEU A 163 4.29 6.87 -10.32
C LEU A 163 5.82 6.88 -10.26
N ALA A 164 6.41 6.48 -9.14
CA ALA A 164 7.86 6.35 -9.01
C ALA A 164 8.42 5.30 -10.01
N GLY A 165 7.70 4.20 -10.20
CA GLY A 165 8.01 3.19 -11.20
C GLY A 165 7.99 3.76 -12.62
N ARG A 166 6.93 4.47 -13.01
CA ARG A 166 6.81 5.17 -14.31
C ARG A 166 8.02 6.08 -14.56
N ASP A 167 8.37 6.90 -13.57
CA ASP A 167 9.48 7.87 -13.71
C ASP A 167 10.83 7.16 -13.85
N THR A 168 11.04 6.07 -13.11
CA THR A 168 12.25 5.24 -13.19
C THR A 168 12.41 4.60 -14.58
N LEU A 169 11.30 4.24 -15.23
CA LEU A 169 11.28 3.65 -16.57
C LEU A 169 11.54 4.66 -17.69
N LYS A 170 11.52 5.98 -17.40
CA LYS A 170 11.85 7.04 -18.36
C LYS A 170 11.09 6.93 -19.69
N GLY A 171 9.84 6.48 -19.64
CA GLY A 171 8.96 6.30 -20.80
C GLY A 171 9.25 5.06 -21.64
N ASN A 172 10.07 4.12 -21.17
CA ASN A 172 10.33 2.84 -21.85
C ASN A 172 10.16 1.63 -20.90
N PRO A 173 9.00 0.95 -20.93
CA PRO A 173 7.83 1.25 -21.75
C PRO A 173 7.09 2.51 -21.27
N PRO A 174 6.23 3.12 -22.09
CA PRO A 174 5.27 4.12 -21.61
C PRO A 174 4.31 3.47 -20.61
N VAL A 175 4.00 4.17 -19.52
CA VAL A 175 3.17 3.65 -18.42
C VAL A 175 2.01 4.59 -18.12
N ASP A 176 0.80 4.03 -18.06
CA ASP A 176 -0.36 4.69 -17.45
C ASP A 176 -0.45 4.30 -15.97
N VAL A 177 -0.86 5.25 -15.14
CA VAL A 177 -1.23 5.02 -13.74
C VAL A 177 -2.70 5.36 -13.59
N VAL A 178 -3.53 4.37 -13.30
CA VAL A 178 -4.99 4.51 -13.25
C VAL A 178 -5.47 4.25 -11.83
N VAL A 179 -6.08 5.24 -11.20
CA VAL A 179 -6.89 5.01 -10.00
C VAL A 179 -8.25 4.47 -10.47
N PRO A 180 -8.70 3.29 -9.99
CA PRO A 180 -9.97 2.71 -10.43
C PRO A 180 -11.15 3.62 -10.06
N LYS A 181 -12.26 3.52 -10.79
CA LYS A 181 -13.46 4.32 -10.50
C LYS A 181 -14.18 3.88 -9.23
N THR A 182 -14.14 2.59 -8.90
CA THR A 182 -14.74 2.00 -7.71
C THR A 182 -13.68 1.28 -6.88
N GLY A 183 -14.01 0.98 -5.61
CA GLY A 183 -13.05 0.35 -4.71
C GLY A 183 -11.76 1.17 -4.52
N VAL A 184 -11.88 2.50 -4.50
CA VAL A 184 -10.74 3.42 -4.29
C VAL A 184 -10.32 3.32 -2.83
N VAL A 185 -9.28 2.54 -2.54
CA VAL A 185 -8.83 2.26 -1.17
C VAL A 185 -7.50 2.95 -0.91
N ALA A 186 -7.46 3.73 0.17
CA ALA A 186 -6.23 4.28 0.74
C ALA A 186 -5.65 3.32 1.79
N GLY A 187 -4.33 3.15 1.78
CA GLY A 187 -3.60 2.33 2.73
C GLY A 187 -2.53 3.12 3.47
N VAL A 188 -2.68 3.21 4.80
CA VAL A 188 -1.71 3.84 5.69
C VAL A 188 -0.60 2.86 6.06
N TYR A 189 0.64 3.34 6.03
CA TYR A 189 1.81 2.66 6.57
C TYR A 189 2.24 3.34 7.87
N VAL A 190 2.64 2.52 8.83
CA VAL A 190 3.05 2.97 10.17
C VAL A 190 4.51 2.67 10.41
N GLN A 191 5.19 3.64 11.03
CA GLN A 191 6.52 3.48 11.59
C GLN A 191 6.42 3.08 13.06
N ALA A 192 7.30 2.18 13.47
CA ALA A 192 7.49 1.83 14.88
C ALA A 192 8.94 1.42 15.13
N ILE A 193 9.42 1.61 16.37
CA ILE A 193 10.74 1.16 16.79
C ILE A 193 10.63 -0.27 17.30
N SER A 194 11.49 -1.15 16.82
CA SER A 194 11.59 -2.52 17.34
C SER A 194 11.91 -2.50 18.84
N ALA A 195 11.19 -3.29 19.64
CA ALA A 195 11.54 -3.49 21.06
C ALA A 195 12.93 -4.13 21.23
N TYR A 196 13.45 -4.72 20.16
CA TYR A 196 14.73 -5.42 20.08
C TYR A 196 15.74 -4.69 19.18
N ALA A 197 15.51 -3.39 18.91
CA ALA A 197 16.39 -2.59 18.06
C ALA A 197 17.85 -2.63 18.57
N PRO A 198 18.83 -3.06 17.76
CA PRO A 198 20.25 -2.98 18.15
C PRO A 198 20.75 -1.53 18.29
N HIS A 199 20.12 -0.57 17.61
CA HIS A 199 20.47 0.86 17.59
C HIS A 199 19.26 1.75 17.96
N PRO A 200 18.72 1.64 19.19
CA PRO A 200 17.45 2.30 19.54
C PRO A 200 17.51 3.83 19.49
N ASN A 201 18.66 4.45 19.72
CA ASN A 201 18.80 5.91 19.60
C ASN A 201 18.87 6.37 18.14
N ALA A 202 19.51 5.60 17.26
CA ALA A 202 19.47 5.87 15.83
C ALA A 202 18.06 5.68 15.27
N ALA A 203 17.32 4.68 15.75
CA ALA A 203 15.90 4.48 15.43
C ALA A 203 15.03 5.69 15.80
N LYS A 204 15.23 6.26 17.01
CA LYS A 204 14.53 7.48 17.44
C LYS A 204 14.85 8.68 16.54
N LEU A 205 16.14 8.88 16.23
CA LEU A 205 16.56 9.95 15.32
C LEU A 205 15.98 9.77 13.91
N TRP A 206 15.91 8.52 13.44
CA TRP A 206 15.28 8.20 12.15
C TRP A 206 13.79 8.55 12.15
N LEU A 207 13.05 8.23 13.23
CA LEU A 207 11.66 8.67 13.37
C LEU A 207 11.58 10.21 13.39
N GLU A 208 12.40 10.93 14.15
CA GLU A 208 12.41 12.41 14.10
C GLU A 208 12.61 12.94 12.68
N TYR A 209 13.50 12.34 11.90
CA TYR A 209 13.70 12.70 10.50
C TYR A 209 12.46 12.42 9.65
N LEU A 210 11.90 11.22 9.69
CA LEU A 210 10.70 10.86 8.91
C LEU A 210 9.52 11.80 9.17
N TYR A 211 9.35 12.20 10.42
CA TYR A 211 8.27 13.09 10.86
C TYR A 211 8.66 14.58 10.89
N SER A 212 9.85 14.93 10.44
CA SER A 212 10.25 16.32 10.19
C SER A 212 9.57 16.86 8.93
N ASP A 213 9.64 18.17 8.71
CA ASP A 213 9.15 18.76 7.47
C ASP A 213 9.92 18.22 6.25
N GLU A 214 11.24 18.01 6.39
CA GLU A 214 12.08 17.45 5.34
C GLU A 214 11.67 16.02 4.97
N GLY A 215 11.50 15.15 5.96
CA GLY A 215 11.10 13.76 5.74
C GLY A 215 9.72 13.64 5.09
N GLN A 216 8.75 14.41 5.58
CA GLN A 216 7.38 14.41 5.05
C GLN A 216 7.31 15.03 3.63
N ILE A 217 8.11 16.07 3.33
CA ILE A 217 8.27 16.56 1.96
C ILE A 217 8.98 15.52 1.08
N GLY A 218 9.92 14.75 1.65
CA GLY A 218 10.54 13.60 1.00
C GLY A 218 9.53 12.56 0.55
N TRP A 219 8.60 12.18 1.43
CA TRP A 219 7.47 11.30 1.09
C TRP A 219 6.62 11.86 -0.05
N LEU A 220 6.29 13.16 0.01
CA LEU A 220 5.51 13.83 -1.03
C LEU A 220 6.24 13.85 -2.39
N LYS A 221 7.56 14.05 -2.39
CA LYS A 221 8.39 13.96 -3.61
C LYS A 221 8.40 12.55 -4.19
N GLY A 222 8.25 11.54 -3.35
CA GLY A 222 8.06 10.14 -3.74
C GLY A 222 6.62 9.79 -4.12
N TYR A 223 5.75 10.79 -4.27
CA TYR A 223 4.32 10.67 -4.57
C TYR A 223 3.45 10.08 -3.46
N CYS A 224 4.01 9.79 -2.27
CA CYS A 224 3.19 9.40 -1.13
C CYS A 224 2.36 10.59 -0.65
N HIS A 225 1.25 10.30 0.06
CA HIS A 225 0.54 11.31 0.82
C HIS A 225 1.07 11.30 2.27
N PRO A 226 1.91 12.27 2.67
CA PRO A 226 2.53 12.29 4.00
C PRO A 226 1.47 12.56 5.07
N ILE A 227 1.61 11.92 6.24
CA ILE A 227 0.61 12.03 7.29
C ILE A 227 0.45 13.47 7.82
N ARG A 228 1.54 14.26 7.77
CA ARG A 228 1.57 15.66 8.19
C ARG A 228 1.20 16.63 7.06
N PHE A 229 0.69 16.16 5.92
CA PHE A 229 0.40 17.01 4.75
C PHE A 229 -0.42 18.26 5.11
N ASN A 230 -1.52 18.09 5.87
CA ASN A 230 -2.40 19.20 6.25
C ASN A 230 -1.70 20.24 7.14
N ASP A 231 -0.85 19.79 8.06
CA ASP A 231 -0.04 20.69 8.90
C ASP A 231 0.97 21.46 8.05
N LEU A 232 1.69 20.78 7.16
CA LEU A 232 2.64 21.42 6.25
C LEU A 232 1.94 22.43 5.32
N ALA A 233 0.80 22.06 4.75
CA ALA A 233 0.04 22.90 3.84
C ALA A 233 -0.49 24.15 4.55
N LYS A 234 -1.09 23.99 5.73
CA LYS A 234 -1.57 25.09 6.57
C LYS A 234 -0.45 26.08 6.92
N ASN A 235 0.77 25.58 7.11
CA ASN A 235 1.94 26.38 7.45
C ASN A 235 2.73 26.87 6.22
N GLY A 236 2.22 26.66 4.99
CA GLY A 236 2.88 27.13 3.77
C GLY A 236 4.21 26.45 3.46
N LYS A 237 4.43 25.22 3.96
CA LYS A 237 5.70 24.50 3.85
C LYS A 237 5.77 23.53 2.68
N VAL A 238 4.66 23.30 1.97
CA VAL A 238 4.63 22.38 0.83
C VAL A 238 5.16 23.10 -0.43
N PRO A 239 6.25 22.62 -1.06
CA PRO A 239 6.77 23.25 -2.26
C PRO A 239 5.79 23.14 -3.45
N ALA A 240 5.62 24.24 -4.19
CA ALA A 240 4.67 24.31 -5.31
C ALA A 240 5.06 23.38 -6.47
N ASP A 241 6.35 23.19 -6.73
CA ASP A 241 6.87 22.29 -7.76
C ASP A 241 6.63 20.81 -7.43
N VAL A 242 6.55 20.47 -6.15
CA VAL A 242 6.19 19.12 -5.69
C VAL A 242 4.69 18.90 -5.86
N LEU A 243 3.85 19.86 -5.45
CA LEU A 243 2.39 19.78 -5.65
C LEU A 243 2.02 19.65 -7.13
N ALA A 244 2.69 20.38 -8.01
CA ALA A 244 2.42 20.35 -9.46
C ALA A 244 2.70 18.99 -10.12
N LYS A 245 3.44 18.08 -9.45
CA LYS A 245 3.74 16.73 -9.95
C LYS A 245 2.75 15.68 -9.47
N LEU A 246 1.94 15.97 -8.46
CA LEU A 246 0.96 15.03 -7.91
C LEU A 246 -0.20 14.85 -8.89
N PRO A 247 -0.83 13.67 -8.94
CA PRO A 247 -2.02 13.49 -9.75
C PRO A 247 -3.18 14.36 -9.25
N PRO A 248 -4.18 14.63 -10.10
CA PRO A 248 -5.33 15.46 -9.74
C PRO A 248 -6.07 14.92 -8.51
N ALA A 249 -6.46 15.81 -7.60
CA ALA A 249 -7.12 15.46 -6.34
C ALA A 249 -8.45 14.74 -6.55
N GLU A 250 -9.12 14.98 -7.68
CA GLU A 250 -10.42 14.40 -8.04
C GLU A 250 -10.35 12.87 -8.11
N ALA A 251 -9.23 12.30 -8.55
CA ALA A 251 -9.03 10.85 -8.61
C ALA A 251 -9.01 10.20 -7.22
N TYR A 252 -8.74 10.99 -6.19
CA TYR A 252 -8.60 10.54 -4.80
C TYR A 252 -9.80 10.93 -3.92
N ALA A 253 -10.73 11.73 -4.43
CA ALA A 253 -11.84 12.27 -3.64
C ALA A 253 -12.77 11.17 -3.09
N SER A 254 -12.84 10.03 -3.77
CA SER A 254 -13.63 8.85 -3.35
C SER A 254 -12.82 7.84 -2.53
N ALA A 255 -11.55 8.13 -2.20
CA ALA A 255 -10.70 7.20 -1.47
C ALA A 255 -11.25 6.94 -0.07
N VAL A 256 -11.49 5.67 0.24
CA VAL A 256 -11.89 5.22 1.57
C VAL A 256 -10.67 4.79 2.37
N PHE A 257 -10.67 5.08 3.66
CA PHE A 257 -9.64 4.65 4.62
C PHE A 257 -10.24 3.56 5.50
N PRO A 258 -9.96 2.27 5.24
CA PRO A 258 -10.52 1.19 6.03
C PRO A 258 -10.03 1.31 7.48
N THR A 259 -10.97 1.21 8.42
CA THR A 259 -10.68 1.21 9.86
C THR A 259 -9.81 0.01 10.24
N LEU A 260 -9.16 0.09 11.41
CA LEU A 260 -8.37 -1.03 11.94
C LEU A 260 -9.17 -2.34 12.07
N ASP A 261 -10.43 -2.25 12.48
CA ASP A 261 -11.33 -3.41 12.59
C ASP A 261 -11.64 -4.01 11.22
N GLU A 262 -11.97 -3.17 10.23
CA GLU A 262 -12.24 -3.62 8.85
C GLU A 262 -10.99 -4.26 8.23
N GLN A 263 -9.81 -3.66 8.39
CA GLN A 263 -8.55 -4.24 7.91
C GLN A 263 -8.23 -5.55 8.61
N GLY A 264 -8.48 -5.65 9.91
CA GLY A 264 -8.25 -6.87 10.69
C GLY A 264 -9.10 -8.03 10.16
N LYS A 265 -10.41 -7.80 10.01
CA LYS A 265 -11.37 -8.78 9.50
C LYS A 265 -11.06 -9.19 8.06
N SER A 266 -10.82 -8.23 7.16
CA SER A 266 -10.53 -8.54 5.76
C SER A 266 -9.22 -9.31 5.60
N LYS A 267 -8.16 -8.90 6.31
CA LYS A 267 -6.87 -9.61 6.34
C LYS A 267 -7.05 -11.05 6.80
N GLU A 268 -7.77 -11.28 7.90
CA GLU A 268 -8.00 -12.63 8.40
C GLU A 268 -8.72 -13.49 7.35
N THR A 269 -9.78 -12.98 6.75
CA THR A 269 -10.52 -13.66 5.68
C THR A 269 -9.64 -13.97 4.48
N ILE A 270 -8.90 -12.99 3.97
CA ILE A 270 -8.08 -13.13 2.74
C ILE A 270 -6.95 -14.13 2.97
N THR A 271 -6.17 -13.94 4.04
CA THR A 271 -4.97 -14.75 4.30
C THR A 271 -5.30 -16.21 4.58
N LYS A 272 -6.45 -16.51 5.22
CA LYS A 272 -6.89 -17.88 5.51
C LYS A 272 -7.45 -18.61 4.29
N ASN A 273 -8.10 -17.90 3.38
CA ASN A 273 -8.92 -18.52 2.33
C ASN A 273 -8.33 -18.40 0.91
N TRP A 274 -7.24 -17.64 0.72
CA TRP A 274 -6.63 -17.42 -0.60
C TRP A 274 -6.39 -18.71 -1.38
N ASP A 275 -5.67 -19.66 -0.80
CA ASP A 275 -5.29 -20.90 -1.48
C ASP A 275 -6.52 -21.76 -1.83
N ALA A 276 -7.52 -21.80 -0.94
CA ALA A 276 -8.72 -22.61 -1.12
C ALA A 276 -9.70 -22.00 -2.15
N VAL A 277 -9.81 -20.67 -2.20
CA VAL A 277 -10.80 -19.97 -3.04
C VAL A 277 -10.23 -19.62 -4.42
N VAL A 278 -9.03 -19.04 -4.46
CA VAL A 278 -8.41 -18.54 -5.70
C VAL A 278 -7.60 -19.64 -6.39
N GLY A 279 -6.94 -20.52 -5.62
CA GLY A 279 -6.16 -21.63 -6.15
C GLY A 279 -4.89 -21.20 -6.91
N ALA A 280 -4.36 -20.01 -6.63
CA ALA A 280 -3.18 -19.46 -7.30
C ALA A 280 -2.04 -19.24 -6.31
N ASN A 281 -0.85 -19.78 -6.59
CA ASN A 281 0.33 -19.56 -5.76
C ASN A 281 1.17 -18.38 -6.29
N VAL A 282 1.02 -17.22 -5.66
CA VAL A 282 1.74 -15.99 -6.03
C VAL A 282 3.20 -16.08 -5.57
N LYS A 283 4.16 -15.96 -6.48
CA LYS A 283 5.61 -16.13 -6.19
C LYS A 283 6.52 -15.19 -6.96
#